data_AF-A0A7S1ZFD3-F1
#
_entry.id   AF-A0A7S1ZFD3-F1
#
_cell.length_a   1.000
_cell.length_b   1.000
_cell.length_c   1.000
_cell.angle_alpha   90.00
_cell.angle_beta   90.00
_cell.angle_gamma   90.00
#
_symmetry.space_group_name_H-M   'P 1'
#
loop_
_entity.id
_entity.type
_entity.pdbx_description
1 polymer ?
#
loop_
_entity_poly.entity_id
_entity_poly.type
_entity_poly.pdbx_seq_one_letter_code
_entity_poly.pdbx_strand_id
1 'polypeptide(L)'
;MTSHRMIALAALSASLATTQAFVPNTLSSITPTKGWSHVATGKYTFLPSSGPSRMGFSSSARKRSRPTTFRMATEDFDETKYTSAAWEAVSSLTKVADYYSTTSVEAPMLFDILLNPAKHNAGEKAEAAQAITEKILQKSGVDVKVFKSNLEKHLSGQPRMTGGDTTQKRMGTTLSRVFERARENKSILGDSFVTSEGLVLALTKDDDKFTKPELERQKVSYNNILSAVEEIRKASGPATSRSAETNYEALNKYGIDFTERAAKGKLDPVIGRDDEIRRAIQILSRRTKNNPVLIGDPGVGKTAIAEGIAQRMIAGDVPDTLKPPCKLIGLDMGALIAGAKMRGEFEERLKSVLEEVTKSDGEIVLFIDEMHTVVGAGASEGSMDASNLLKPALARGELRCIGATTINEYRKFIEKDKALERRFQQVM
;
A
#
# COMPACT_ATOMS: atom_id res chain seq x y z
N MET A 1 23.79 -19.56 -48.21
CA MET A 1 22.39 -19.21 -48.50
C MET A 1 22.06 -17.98 -47.66
N THR A 2 22.28 -16.76 -48.16
CA THR A 2 21.30 -15.93 -48.91
C THR A 2 20.02 -15.70 -48.08
N SER A 3 19.81 -14.60 -47.34
CA SER A 3 19.90 -13.14 -47.61
C SER A 3 18.49 -12.52 -47.71
N HIS A 4 18.38 -11.25 -47.29
CA HIS A 4 17.26 -10.26 -47.42
C HIS A 4 16.64 -9.86 -46.07
N ARG A 5 16.43 -8.56 -45.76
CA ARG A 5 17.00 -7.31 -46.34
C ARG A 5 16.78 -6.15 -45.33
N MET A 6 17.78 -5.28 -45.15
CA MET A 6 17.61 -3.91 -44.62
C MET A 6 17.26 -2.94 -45.78
N ILE A 7 17.17 -1.61 -45.47
CA ILE A 7 16.95 -0.43 -46.36
C ILE A 7 15.44 -0.03 -46.39
N ALA A 8 15.01 1.25 -46.28
CA ALA A 8 15.68 2.53 -46.59
C ALA A 8 15.43 3.68 -45.59
N LEU A 9 16.14 4.80 -45.83
CA LEU A 9 16.12 6.07 -45.11
C LEU A 9 15.78 7.23 -46.09
N ALA A 10 15.14 8.29 -45.57
CA ALA A 10 15.21 9.70 -46.02
C ALA A 10 14.50 10.20 -47.31
N ALA A 11 14.33 11.53 -47.33
CA ALA A 11 13.96 12.46 -48.43
C ALA A 11 12.46 12.54 -48.82
N LEU A 12 11.89 13.68 -49.27
CA LEU A 12 12.47 15.00 -49.63
C LEU A 12 11.48 16.18 -49.32
N SER A 13 11.97 17.40 -49.49
CA SER A 13 11.43 18.73 -49.17
C SER A 13 10.35 19.34 -50.11
N ALA A 14 9.56 20.26 -49.52
CA ALA A 14 9.15 21.60 -50.00
C ALA A 14 8.23 21.83 -51.24
N SER A 15 7.12 22.55 -50.99
CA SER A 15 6.63 23.75 -51.73
C SER A 15 5.53 24.40 -50.86
N LEU A 16 5.60 25.63 -50.33
CA LEU A 16 5.61 26.98 -50.92
C LEU A 16 4.35 27.39 -51.73
N ALA A 17 3.90 28.62 -51.42
CA ALA A 17 3.06 29.56 -52.18
C ALA A 17 1.51 29.62 -51.91
N THR A 18 1.10 30.72 -51.24
CA THR A 18 0.10 31.72 -51.69
C THR A 18 -1.36 31.24 -51.93
N THR A 19 -2.41 31.84 -51.34
CA THR A 19 -2.94 33.16 -51.74
C THR A 19 -3.89 33.77 -50.67
N GLN A 20 -4.13 35.08 -50.78
CA GLN A 20 -4.80 35.97 -49.82
C GLN A 20 -6.35 35.92 -49.82
N ALA A 21 -6.89 36.61 -48.80
CA ALA A 21 -8.09 37.45 -48.82
C ALA A 21 -9.49 36.82 -48.66
N PHE A 22 -10.12 37.16 -47.52
CA PHE A 22 -11.48 37.68 -47.53
C PHE A 22 -11.60 38.87 -46.55
N VAL A 23 -12.42 39.87 -46.90
CA VAL A 23 -12.49 41.22 -46.30
C VAL A 23 -13.88 41.41 -45.65
N PRO A 24 -14.04 42.25 -44.58
CA PRO A 24 -15.23 42.23 -43.73
C PRO A 24 -16.34 43.22 -44.15
N ASN A 25 -17.52 43.05 -43.54
CA ASN A 25 -18.59 44.06 -43.43
C ASN A 25 -18.87 44.28 -41.92
N THR A 26 -18.74 45.48 -41.34
CA THR A 26 -19.70 46.62 -41.33
C THR A 26 -21.11 46.24 -40.83
N LEU A 27 -21.82 47.01 -40.01
CA LEU A 27 -21.57 48.22 -39.20
C LEU A 27 -22.82 48.42 -38.32
N SER A 28 -22.70 48.86 -37.06
CA SER A 28 -23.62 49.84 -36.45
C SER A 28 -23.26 50.12 -35.00
N SER A 29 -23.11 51.42 -34.70
CA SER A 29 -22.83 51.96 -33.38
C SER A 29 -24.02 52.77 -32.88
N ILE A 30 -24.49 52.53 -31.66
CA ILE A 30 -25.31 53.50 -30.91
C ILE A 30 -24.78 53.56 -29.46
N THR A 31 -24.56 54.79 -28.98
CA THR A 31 -24.14 55.16 -27.62
C THR A 31 -24.94 56.41 -27.19
N PRO A 32 -24.73 57.02 -26.02
CA PRO A 32 -25.26 56.59 -24.72
C PRO A 32 -26.08 57.71 -24.02
N THR A 33 -26.70 57.45 -22.87
CA THR A 33 -27.23 58.52 -21.98
C THR A 33 -26.97 58.28 -20.48
N LYS A 34 -26.85 59.38 -19.73
CA LYS A 34 -26.50 59.47 -18.30
C LYS A 34 -27.76 59.62 -17.41
N GLY A 35 -27.63 59.39 -16.09
CA GLY A 35 -28.66 59.77 -15.11
C GLY A 35 -28.20 59.83 -13.64
N TRP A 36 -28.59 60.90 -12.94
CA TRP A 36 -28.25 61.31 -11.56
C TRP A 36 -29.53 61.85 -10.88
N SER A 37 -29.73 61.88 -9.55
CA SER A 37 -28.97 61.36 -8.38
C SER A 37 -29.76 61.64 -7.07
N HIS A 38 -29.25 61.17 -5.92
CA HIS A 38 -29.46 61.72 -4.54
C HIS A 38 -30.76 61.43 -3.73
N VAL A 39 -30.58 61.61 -2.41
CA VAL A 39 -31.55 61.85 -1.29
C VAL A 39 -32.30 60.61 -0.70
N ALA A 40 -32.59 60.49 0.60
CA ALA A 40 -31.87 60.76 1.87
C ALA A 40 -32.68 60.19 3.08
N THR A 41 -32.07 60.18 4.28
CA THR A 41 -32.70 60.28 5.64
C THR A 41 -33.69 59.20 6.14
N GLY A 42 -33.46 58.73 7.38
CA GLY A 42 -34.39 57.88 8.13
C GLY A 42 -33.87 57.44 9.50
N LYS A 43 -33.54 58.39 10.40
CA LYS A 43 -33.20 58.07 11.81
C LYS A 43 -34.47 57.84 12.62
N TYR A 44 -34.60 56.69 13.28
CA TYR A 44 -35.42 56.54 14.48
C TYR A 44 -34.72 55.67 15.52
N THR A 45 -34.64 56.18 16.75
CA THR A 45 -34.15 55.50 17.95
C THR A 45 -35.08 55.85 19.08
N PHE A 46 -35.74 54.88 19.73
CA PHE A 46 -36.21 54.99 21.11
C PHE A 46 -36.56 53.61 21.70
N LEU A 47 -35.62 53.09 22.51
CA LEU A 47 -35.74 52.38 23.81
C LEU A 47 -36.77 51.22 24.03
N PRO A 48 -36.55 50.35 25.04
CA PRO A 48 -36.92 48.94 24.95
C PRO A 48 -38.22 48.56 25.68
N SER A 49 -38.85 47.47 25.23
CA SER A 49 -39.87 46.74 25.99
C SER A 49 -39.39 45.33 26.34
N SER A 50 -39.49 44.99 27.62
CA SER A 50 -39.18 43.67 28.17
C SER A 50 -40.15 42.60 27.67
N GLY A 51 -39.62 41.47 27.19
CA GLY A 51 -40.38 40.28 26.77
C GLY A 51 -39.62 39.00 27.14
N PRO A 52 -40.30 37.85 27.30
CA PRO A 52 -39.91 36.84 28.27
C PRO A 52 -38.76 35.92 27.83
N SER A 53 -38.00 35.48 28.84
CA SER A 53 -37.00 34.41 28.76
C SER A 53 -37.58 33.13 28.13
N ARG A 54 -37.04 32.73 26.97
CA ARG A 54 -37.27 31.42 26.35
C ARG A 54 -35.99 30.58 26.36
N MET A 55 -36.17 29.29 26.61
CA MET A 55 -35.11 28.29 26.76
C MET A 55 -34.19 28.24 25.53
N GLY A 56 -32.88 28.11 25.78
CA GLY A 56 -31.89 27.96 24.73
C GLY A 56 -31.99 26.61 24.04
N PHE A 57 -32.56 26.57 22.84
CA PHE A 57 -32.37 25.45 21.92
C PHE A 57 -31.03 25.62 21.20
N SER A 58 -30.03 24.84 21.63
CA SER A 58 -28.77 24.67 20.90
C SER A 58 -29.04 23.92 19.59
N SER A 59 -29.25 24.64 18.50
CA SER A 59 -29.31 24.07 17.16
C SER A 59 -27.90 23.74 16.67
N SER A 60 -27.36 22.61 17.13
CA SER A 60 -26.19 21.99 16.51
C SER A 60 -26.55 21.59 15.07
N ALA A 61 -26.32 22.53 14.14
CA ALA A 61 -26.49 22.35 12.71
C ALA A 61 -25.40 21.41 12.19
N ARG A 62 -25.57 20.12 12.45
CA ARG A 62 -24.73 19.03 11.98
C ARG A 62 -24.76 19.05 10.45
N LYS A 63 -23.78 19.72 9.82
CA LYS A 63 -23.59 19.76 8.36
C LYS A 63 -23.53 18.32 7.85
N ARG A 64 -24.65 17.80 7.35
CA ARG A 64 -24.67 16.60 6.52
C ARG A 64 -23.99 16.98 5.20
N SER A 65 -22.70 16.67 5.08
CA SER A 65 -22.01 16.72 3.80
C SER A 65 -22.77 15.84 2.80
N ARG A 66 -23.26 16.43 1.71
CA ARG A 66 -23.71 15.64 0.57
C ARG A 66 -22.48 14.94 -0.01
N PRO A 67 -22.56 13.65 -0.41
CA PRO A 67 -21.41 12.96 -0.97
C PRO A 67 -20.96 13.65 -2.26
N THR A 68 -19.70 14.06 -2.29
CA THR A 68 -19.05 14.68 -3.45
C THR A 68 -19.07 13.66 -4.60
N THR A 69 -19.78 13.97 -5.70
CA THR A 69 -19.94 13.03 -6.82
C THR A 69 -19.06 13.46 -8.00
N PHE A 70 -18.40 12.48 -8.61
CA PHE A 70 -17.52 12.67 -9.75
C PHE A 70 -18.30 12.42 -11.05
N ARG A 71 -18.18 13.28 -12.07
CA ARG A 71 -18.79 13.04 -13.39
C ARG A 71 -17.77 12.41 -14.34
N MET A 72 -18.07 11.19 -14.81
CA MET A 72 -17.15 10.30 -15.53
C MET A 72 -17.89 9.42 -16.53
N ALA A 73 -17.16 8.74 -17.41
CA ALA A 73 -17.69 7.58 -18.11
C ALA A 73 -17.90 6.43 -17.11
N THR A 74 -18.97 5.64 -17.28
CA THR A 74 -19.36 4.57 -16.35
C THR A 74 -18.33 3.44 -16.20
N GLU A 75 -17.35 3.37 -17.10
CA GLU A 75 -16.34 2.30 -17.12
C GLU A 75 -15.07 2.59 -16.30
N ASP A 76 -14.80 3.85 -15.95
CA ASP A 76 -13.56 4.27 -15.28
C ASP A 76 -13.55 3.95 -13.78
N PHE A 77 -14.73 3.99 -13.15
CA PHE A 77 -14.94 3.84 -11.71
C PHE A 77 -15.63 2.52 -11.36
N ASP A 78 -15.17 1.43 -11.97
CA ASP A 78 -15.60 0.07 -11.66
C ASP A 78 -14.62 -0.58 -10.68
N GLU A 79 -15.06 -0.74 -9.43
CA GLU A 79 -14.31 -1.38 -8.35
C GLU A 79 -13.72 -2.74 -8.75
N THR A 80 -14.43 -3.51 -9.60
CA THR A 80 -14.01 -4.87 -9.98
C THR A 80 -12.80 -4.88 -10.91
N LYS A 81 -12.45 -3.76 -11.55
CA LYS A 81 -11.30 -3.67 -12.47
C LYS A 81 -9.98 -3.41 -11.76
N TYR A 82 -10.00 -2.99 -10.50
CA TYR A 82 -8.82 -2.60 -9.72
C TYR A 82 -8.55 -3.57 -8.56
N THR A 83 -7.30 -3.60 -8.10
CA THR A 83 -6.99 -4.16 -6.77
C THR A 83 -7.66 -3.30 -5.69
N SER A 84 -7.78 -3.86 -4.49
CA SER A 84 -8.36 -3.15 -3.35
C SER A 84 -7.53 -1.92 -2.95
N ALA A 85 -6.20 -2.01 -3.05
CA ALA A 85 -5.29 -0.90 -2.75
C ALA A 85 -5.41 0.24 -3.78
N ALA A 86 -5.29 -0.10 -5.07
CA ALA A 86 -5.45 0.87 -6.16
C ALA A 86 -6.86 1.48 -6.18
N TRP A 87 -7.90 0.69 -5.93
CA TRP A 87 -9.28 1.18 -5.82
C TRP A 87 -9.47 2.17 -4.68
N GLU A 88 -8.92 1.92 -3.50
CA GLU A 88 -9.11 2.80 -2.35
C GLU A 88 -8.42 4.17 -2.57
N ALA A 89 -7.27 4.16 -3.24
CA ALA A 89 -6.59 5.38 -3.72
C ALA A 89 -7.44 6.13 -4.78
N VAL A 90 -7.92 5.44 -5.82
CA VAL A 90 -8.73 6.04 -6.90
C VAL A 90 -10.06 6.59 -6.38
N SER A 91 -10.80 5.82 -5.59
CA SER A 91 -12.09 6.22 -5.03
C SER A 91 -11.99 7.36 -4.03
N SER A 92 -10.84 7.53 -3.38
CA SER A 92 -10.56 8.61 -2.44
C SER A 92 -10.03 9.90 -3.09
N LEU A 93 -9.85 9.96 -4.42
CA LEU A 93 -9.43 11.16 -5.15
C LEU A 93 -10.30 12.40 -4.89
N THR A 94 -11.60 12.23 -4.67
CA THR A 94 -12.51 13.32 -4.33
C THR A 94 -12.13 13.99 -3.01
N LYS A 95 -11.62 13.23 -2.04
CA LYS A 95 -11.12 13.73 -0.74
C LYS A 95 -9.91 14.64 -0.94
N VAL A 96 -9.02 14.32 -1.88
CA VAL A 96 -7.85 15.14 -2.24
C VAL A 96 -8.28 16.48 -2.84
N ALA A 97 -9.24 16.45 -3.76
CA ALA A 97 -9.80 17.65 -4.38
C ALA A 97 -10.62 18.51 -3.41
N ASP A 98 -11.23 17.90 -2.39
CA ASP A 98 -11.84 18.63 -1.27
C ASP A 98 -10.78 19.24 -0.34
N TYR A 99 -9.70 18.51 -0.02
CA TYR A 99 -8.57 18.99 0.79
C TYR A 99 -7.91 20.24 0.18
N TYR A 100 -7.56 20.22 -1.12
CA TYR A 100 -6.98 21.38 -1.80
C TYR A 100 -8.05 22.42 -2.26
N SER A 101 -9.34 22.17 -2.03
CA SER A 101 -10.45 23.05 -2.43
C SER A 101 -10.49 23.36 -3.95
N THR A 102 -10.24 22.34 -4.77
CA THR A 102 -10.30 22.40 -6.24
C THR A 102 -11.64 21.86 -6.76
N THR A 103 -12.04 22.26 -7.97
CA THR A 103 -13.20 21.67 -8.68
C THR A 103 -12.81 20.62 -9.71
N SER A 104 -11.59 20.68 -10.26
CA SER A 104 -11.03 19.58 -11.03
C SER A 104 -10.21 18.63 -10.15
N VAL A 105 -10.16 17.37 -10.59
CA VAL A 105 -9.28 16.33 -10.07
C VAL A 105 -8.25 16.03 -11.15
N GLU A 106 -6.97 16.22 -10.79
CA GLU A 106 -5.85 16.23 -11.73
C GLU A 106 -4.89 15.06 -11.45
N ALA A 107 -4.11 14.65 -12.45
CA ALA A 107 -3.16 13.55 -12.32
C ALA A 107 -2.19 13.65 -11.10
N PRO A 108 -1.65 14.83 -10.74
CA PRO A 108 -0.80 14.94 -9.55
C PRO A 108 -1.52 14.62 -8.23
N MET A 109 -2.86 14.74 -8.16
CA MET A 109 -3.65 14.36 -6.98
C MET A 109 -3.70 12.85 -6.79
N LEU A 110 -3.65 12.08 -7.88
CA LEU A 110 -3.50 10.62 -7.81
C LEU A 110 -2.12 10.24 -7.28
N PHE A 111 -1.07 10.95 -7.69
CA PHE A 111 0.26 10.75 -7.11
C PHE A 111 0.30 11.10 -5.61
N ASP A 112 -0.35 12.18 -5.18
CA ASP A 112 -0.38 12.60 -3.78
C ASP A 112 -1.14 11.61 -2.89
N ILE A 113 -2.23 11.01 -3.37
CA ILE A 113 -2.94 9.99 -2.58
C ILE A 113 -2.24 8.63 -2.57
N LEU A 114 -1.54 8.26 -3.65
CA LEU A 114 -0.68 7.08 -3.65
C LEU A 114 0.48 7.27 -2.67
N LEU A 115 1.07 8.47 -2.55
CA LEU A 115 2.19 8.72 -1.64
C LEU A 115 1.78 9.10 -0.21
N ASN A 116 0.60 9.66 0.01
CA ASN A 116 0.15 10.21 1.29
C ASN A 116 -1.32 9.84 1.61
N PRO A 117 -1.71 8.55 1.57
CA PRO A 117 -3.10 8.12 1.79
C PRO A 117 -3.67 8.58 3.14
N ALA A 118 -2.86 8.54 4.21
CA ALA A 118 -3.24 8.99 5.54
C ALA A 118 -3.62 10.49 5.60
N LYS A 119 -2.96 11.35 4.81
CA LYS A 119 -3.25 12.79 4.72
C LYS A 119 -4.69 13.07 4.27
N HIS A 120 -5.24 12.17 3.46
CA HIS A 120 -6.55 12.31 2.81
C HIS A 120 -7.61 11.37 3.40
N ASN A 121 -7.30 10.65 4.49
CA ASN A 121 -8.13 9.56 5.03
C ASN A 121 -8.54 8.56 3.95
N ALA A 122 -7.59 8.12 3.12
CA ALA A 122 -7.86 7.26 1.97
C ALA A 122 -8.33 5.85 2.35
N GLY A 123 -7.97 5.36 3.54
CA GLY A 123 -8.31 4.03 4.05
C GLY A 123 -7.06 3.16 4.26
N GLU A 124 -7.23 2.02 4.91
CA GLU A 124 -6.13 1.13 5.35
C GLU A 124 -5.46 0.41 4.16
N LYS A 125 -6.23 0.03 3.13
CA LYS A 125 -5.69 -0.69 1.96
C LYS A 125 -4.91 0.25 1.05
N ALA A 126 -5.20 1.55 1.07
CA ALA A 126 -4.40 2.58 0.41
C ALA A 126 -2.97 2.69 0.98
N GLU A 127 -2.70 2.27 2.23
CA GLU A 127 -1.33 2.24 2.77
C GLU A 127 -0.44 1.22 2.04
N ALA A 128 -1.02 0.14 1.52
CA ALA A 128 -0.30 -0.81 0.67
C ALA A 128 0.14 -0.17 -0.66
N ALA A 129 -0.71 0.68 -1.25
CA ALA A 129 -0.36 1.47 -2.43
C ALA A 129 0.79 2.45 -2.15
N GLN A 130 0.84 3.03 -0.94
CA GLN A 130 1.97 3.88 -0.50
C GLN A 130 3.27 3.10 -0.39
N ALA A 131 3.30 1.98 0.33
CA ALA A 131 4.51 1.18 0.49
C ALA A 131 5.12 0.78 -0.86
N ILE A 132 4.27 0.30 -1.79
CA ILE A 132 4.67 -0.07 -3.15
C ILE A 132 5.16 1.15 -3.95
N THR A 133 4.44 2.27 -3.91
CA THR A 133 4.81 3.50 -4.65
C THR A 133 6.14 4.08 -4.17
N GLU A 134 6.35 4.16 -2.85
CA GLU A 134 7.63 4.62 -2.29
C GLU A 134 8.78 3.69 -2.67
N LYS A 135 8.57 2.38 -2.63
CA LYS A 135 9.56 1.35 -3.00
C LYS A 135 9.98 1.44 -4.48
N ILE A 136 9.02 1.68 -5.39
CA ILE A 136 9.30 1.93 -6.82
C ILE A 136 10.19 3.16 -6.98
N LEU A 137 9.77 4.28 -6.39
CA LEU A 137 10.51 5.55 -6.51
C LEU A 137 11.93 5.43 -5.94
N GLN A 138 12.09 4.86 -4.75
CA GLN A 138 13.41 4.63 -4.13
C GLN A 138 14.31 3.76 -5.01
N LYS A 139 13.82 2.62 -5.51
CA LYS A 139 14.58 1.75 -6.43
C LYS A 139 14.94 2.42 -7.74
N SER A 140 14.13 3.37 -8.20
CA SER A 140 14.38 4.15 -9.43
C SER A 140 15.39 5.29 -9.24
N GLY A 141 15.86 5.54 -8.01
CA GLY A 141 16.79 6.62 -7.69
C GLY A 141 16.12 7.97 -7.39
N VAL A 142 14.81 8.00 -7.17
CA VAL A 142 14.07 9.22 -6.78
C VAL A 142 14.24 9.48 -5.29
N ASP A 143 14.62 10.70 -4.91
CA ASP A 143 14.48 11.17 -3.53
C ASP A 143 13.00 11.42 -3.24
N VAL A 144 12.37 10.42 -2.62
CA VAL A 144 10.95 10.44 -2.25
C VAL A 144 10.60 11.60 -1.32
N LYS A 145 11.51 12.06 -0.46
CA LYS A 145 11.24 13.18 0.47
C LYS A 145 11.18 14.50 -0.30
N VAL A 146 12.12 14.72 -1.21
CA VAL A 146 12.13 15.88 -2.11
C VAL A 146 10.92 15.83 -3.05
N PHE A 147 10.62 14.66 -3.63
CA PHE A 147 9.48 14.46 -4.52
C PHE A 147 8.15 14.79 -3.82
N LYS A 148 7.90 14.25 -2.62
CA LYS A 148 6.70 14.56 -1.81
C LYS A 148 6.60 16.05 -1.49
N SER A 149 7.71 16.69 -1.09
CA SER A 149 7.73 18.14 -0.79
C SER A 149 7.41 18.99 -2.03
N ASN A 150 7.94 18.62 -3.19
CA ASN A 150 7.69 19.33 -4.44
C ASN A 150 6.27 19.11 -4.96
N LEU A 151 5.71 17.92 -4.77
CA LEU A 151 4.32 17.60 -5.10
C LEU A 151 3.35 18.41 -4.23
N GLU A 152 3.60 18.50 -2.93
CA GLU A 152 2.80 19.32 -2.02
C GLU A 152 2.89 20.81 -2.38
N LYS A 153 4.06 21.34 -2.72
CA LYS A 153 4.21 22.72 -3.22
C LYS A 153 3.42 22.94 -4.51
N HIS A 154 3.49 22.00 -5.45
CA HIS A 154 2.75 22.08 -6.72
C HIS A 154 1.24 22.13 -6.48
N LEU A 155 0.70 21.21 -5.67
CA LEU A 155 -0.74 21.14 -5.37
C LEU A 155 -1.24 22.31 -4.52
N SER A 156 -0.50 22.69 -3.48
CA SER A 156 -0.90 23.78 -2.57
C SER A 156 -0.88 25.17 -3.22
N GLY A 157 -0.08 25.35 -4.28
CA GLY A 157 -0.02 26.55 -5.11
C GLY A 157 -1.05 26.61 -6.25
N GLN A 158 -1.88 25.58 -6.43
CA GLN A 158 -2.97 25.65 -7.42
C GLN A 158 -4.07 26.63 -6.98
N PRO A 159 -4.79 27.29 -7.92
CA PRO A 159 -5.90 28.18 -7.58
C PRO A 159 -6.99 27.46 -6.77
N ARG A 160 -7.27 27.95 -5.56
CA ARG A 160 -8.31 27.43 -4.69
C ARG A 160 -9.62 28.17 -4.94
N MET A 161 -10.75 27.46 -4.91
CA MET A 161 -12.05 28.08 -5.11
C MET A 161 -12.74 28.37 -3.76
N THR A 162 -13.18 29.61 -3.58
CA THR A 162 -13.96 30.05 -2.42
C THR A 162 -15.40 30.32 -2.86
N GLY A 163 -16.38 29.65 -2.24
CA GLY A 163 -17.81 29.97 -2.41
C GLY A 163 -18.55 29.34 -3.60
N GLY A 164 -17.96 28.37 -4.31
CA GLY A 164 -18.66 27.56 -5.32
C GLY A 164 -19.32 26.30 -4.77
N ASP A 165 -20.27 25.71 -5.50
CA ASP A 165 -20.78 24.36 -5.21
C ASP A 165 -19.71 23.32 -5.51
N THR A 166 -19.05 22.82 -4.47
CA THR A 166 -17.98 21.82 -4.57
C THR A 166 -18.49 20.39 -4.70
N THR A 167 -19.81 20.15 -4.68
CA THR A 167 -20.38 18.78 -4.64
C THR A 167 -20.23 18.00 -5.95
N GLN A 168 -19.86 18.66 -7.06
CA GLN A 168 -19.59 18.04 -8.35
C GLN A 168 -18.14 18.30 -8.76
N LYS A 169 -17.30 17.26 -8.77
CA LYS A 169 -15.92 17.34 -9.26
C LYS A 169 -15.84 16.91 -10.73
N ARG A 170 -14.93 17.54 -11.48
CA ARG A 170 -14.64 17.21 -12.89
C ARG A 170 -13.28 16.54 -13.03
N MET A 171 -13.14 15.56 -13.91
CA MET A 171 -11.83 15.02 -14.27
C MET A 171 -11.05 16.02 -15.13
N GLY A 172 -9.77 16.22 -14.82
CA GLY A 172 -8.81 16.83 -15.73
C GLY A 172 -8.42 15.86 -16.84
N THR A 173 -8.29 16.33 -18.08
CA THR A 173 -8.01 15.47 -19.26
C THR A 173 -6.74 14.63 -19.13
N THR A 174 -5.72 15.14 -18.43
CA THR A 174 -4.50 14.40 -18.11
C THR A 174 -4.79 13.14 -17.28
N LEU A 175 -5.70 13.22 -16.31
CA LEU A 175 -6.08 12.09 -15.46
C LEU A 175 -6.86 11.02 -16.24
N SER A 176 -7.69 11.42 -17.22
CA SER A 176 -8.36 10.47 -18.14
C SER A 176 -7.35 9.59 -18.87
N ARG A 177 -6.32 10.21 -19.48
CA ARG A 177 -5.25 9.50 -20.19
C ARG A 177 -4.47 8.57 -19.26
N VAL A 178 -4.22 8.99 -18.02
CA VAL A 178 -3.57 8.16 -17.00
C VAL A 178 -4.40 6.90 -16.67
N PHE A 179 -5.72 7.00 -16.58
CA PHE A 179 -6.57 5.80 -16.37
C PHE A 179 -6.62 4.89 -17.60
N GLU A 180 -6.67 5.45 -18.81
CA GLU A 180 -6.55 4.68 -20.06
C GLU A 180 -5.22 3.92 -20.13
N ARG A 181 -4.10 4.61 -19.87
CA ARG A 181 -2.77 4.01 -19.82
C ARG A 181 -2.62 2.97 -18.71
N ALA A 182 -3.21 3.18 -17.54
CA ALA A 182 -3.17 2.18 -16.46
C ALA A 182 -3.91 0.88 -16.85
N ARG A 183 -4.99 0.99 -17.65
CA ARG A 183 -5.68 -0.16 -18.25
C ARG A 183 -4.84 -0.84 -19.34
N GLU A 184 -4.04 -0.11 -20.12
CA GLU A 184 -3.03 -0.70 -21.03
C GLU A 184 -1.92 -1.43 -20.26
N ASN A 185 -1.37 -0.79 -19.22
CA ASN A 185 -0.29 -1.32 -18.38
C ASN A 185 -0.67 -2.64 -17.72
N LYS A 186 -1.93 -2.80 -17.26
CA LYS A 186 -2.46 -4.09 -16.78
C LYS A 186 -2.16 -5.23 -17.76
N SER A 187 -2.50 -5.06 -19.04
CA SER A 187 -2.30 -6.08 -20.07
C SER A 187 -0.81 -6.33 -20.37
N ILE A 188 0.02 -5.28 -20.32
CA ILE A 188 1.48 -5.36 -20.53
C ILE A 188 2.16 -6.13 -19.39
N LEU A 189 1.72 -5.92 -18.14
CA LEU A 189 2.25 -6.59 -16.94
C LEU A 189 1.68 -8.01 -16.74
N GLY A 190 0.69 -8.43 -17.54
CA GLY A 190 -0.01 -9.71 -17.38
C GLY A 190 -0.98 -9.76 -16.21
N ASP A 191 -1.43 -8.60 -15.71
CA ASP A 191 -2.28 -8.48 -14.54
C ASP A 191 -3.77 -8.73 -14.86
N SER A 192 -4.51 -9.28 -13.91
CA SER A 192 -5.97 -9.41 -13.99
C SER A 192 -6.70 -8.15 -13.51
N PHE A 193 -6.03 -7.27 -12.76
CA PHE A 193 -6.55 -6.03 -12.19
C PHE A 193 -5.62 -4.86 -12.47
N VAL A 194 -6.14 -3.63 -12.51
CA VAL A 194 -5.31 -2.42 -12.53
C VAL A 194 -4.75 -2.20 -11.13
N THR A 195 -3.44 -1.96 -11.06
CA THR A 195 -2.64 -1.95 -9.83
C THR A 195 -2.01 -0.60 -9.56
N SER A 196 -1.51 -0.36 -8.34
CA SER A 196 -0.82 0.90 -8.02
C SER A 196 0.47 1.06 -8.85
N GLU A 197 1.18 -0.03 -9.17
CA GLU A 197 2.33 0.06 -10.08
C GLU A 197 1.91 0.45 -11.51
N GLY A 198 0.78 -0.10 -11.99
CA GLY A 198 0.17 0.28 -13.26
C GLY A 198 -0.25 1.75 -13.31
N LEU A 199 -0.77 2.30 -12.20
CA LEU A 199 -1.10 3.73 -12.04
C LEU A 199 0.17 4.60 -11.99
N VAL A 200 1.22 4.19 -11.27
CA VAL A 200 2.51 4.91 -11.23
C VAL A 200 3.16 4.96 -12.62
N LEU A 201 3.21 3.83 -13.34
CA LEU A 201 3.70 3.79 -14.72
C LEU A 201 2.89 4.71 -15.64
N ALA A 202 1.56 4.76 -15.48
CA ALA A 202 0.72 5.66 -16.24
C ALA A 202 0.98 7.15 -15.92
N LEU A 203 1.12 7.50 -14.63
CA LEU A 203 1.46 8.85 -14.18
C LEU A 203 2.81 9.31 -14.74
N THR A 204 3.85 8.48 -14.64
CA THR A 204 5.17 8.79 -15.21
C THR A 204 5.16 8.89 -16.75
N LYS A 205 4.19 8.26 -17.42
CA LYS A 205 4.06 8.28 -18.89
C LYS A 205 3.21 9.42 -19.44
N ASP A 206 2.17 9.88 -18.73
CA ASP A 206 1.16 10.82 -19.27
C ASP A 206 0.87 12.06 -18.39
N ASP A 207 1.42 12.18 -17.16
CA ASP A 207 1.36 13.43 -16.38
C ASP A 207 2.49 14.41 -16.75
N ASP A 208 2.17 15.27 -17.71
CA ASP A 208 3.03 16.36 -18.17
C ASP A 208 3.08 17.55 -17.19
N LYS A 209 2.17 17.63 -16.20
CA LYS A 209 2.00 18.82 -15.35
C LYS A 209 2.96 18.87 -14.16
N PHE A 210 3.27 17.70 -13.59
CA PHE A 210 4.17 17.60 -12.43
C PHE A 210 5.15 16.44 -12.55
N THR A 211 4.64 15.23 -12.78
CA THR A 211 5.41 13.99 -12.61
C THR A 211 6.62 13.92 -13.53
N LYS A 212 6.45 14.17 -14.84
CA LYS A 212 7.57 14.20 -15.79
C LYS A 212 8.62 15.28 -15.45
N PRO A 213 8.26 16.58 -15.31
CA PRO A 213 9.23 17.60 -14.92
C PRO A 213 9.98 17.33 -13.61
N GLU A 214 9.33 16.69 -12.62
CA GLU A 214 9.98 16.35 -11.34
C GLU A 214 10.96 15.18 -11.48
N LEU A 215 10.59 14.12 -12.20
CA LEU A 215 11.51 13.00 -12.47
C LEU A 215 12.71 13.44 -13.32
N GLU A 216 12.49 14.31 -14.31
CA GLU A 216 13.56 14.93 -15.11
C GLU A 216 14.52 15.76 -14.25
N ARG A 217 14.01 16.57 -13.31
CA ARG A 217 14.85 17.30 -12.33
C ARG A 217 15.72 16.37 -11.49
N GLN A 218 15.21 15.19 -11.14
CA GLN A 218 15.93 14.17 -10.38
C GLN A 218 16.75 13.22 -11.29
N LYS A 219 16.80 13.45 -12.61
CA LYS A 219 17.50 12.63 -13.62
C LYS A 219 17.00 11.18 -13.72
N VAL A 220 15.76 10.94 -13.34
CA VAL A 220 15.10 9.62 -13.42
C VAL A 220 14.24 9.55 -14.67
N SER A 221 14.45 8.53 -15.50
CA SER A 221 13.65 8.29 -16.71
C SER A 221 12.50 7.33 -16.47
N TYR A 222 11.53 7.32 -17.39
CA TYR A 222 10.46 6.30 -17.43
C TYR A 222 11.02 4.87 -17.37
N ASN A 223 12.15 4.60 -18.02
CA ASN A 223 12.76 3.27 -18.04
C ASN A 223 13.29 2.85 -16.66
N ASN A 224 13.76 3.79 -15.84
CA ASN A 224 14.19 3.49 -14.46
C ASN A 224 12.99 3.06 -13.60
N ILE A 225 11.84 3.72 -13.77
CA ILE A 225 10.58 3.39 -13.10
C ILE A 225 10.07 2.02 -13.57
N LEU A 226 10.10 1.76 -14.88
CA LEU A 226 9.71 0.47 -15.46
C LEU A 226 10.59 -0.67 -14.92
N SER A 227 11.91 -0.53 -14.94
CA SER A 227 12.82 -1.56 -14.40
C SER A 227 12.64 -1.79 -12.89
N ALA A 228 12.33 -0.75 -12.11
CA ALA A 228 12.02 -0.91 -10.69
C ALA A 228 10.70 -1.68 -10.47
N VAL A 229 9.66 -1.41 -11.27
CA VAL A 229 8.41 -2.18 -11.25
C VAL A 229 8.65 -3.63 -11.67
N GLU A 230 9.40 -3.88 -12.74
CA GLU A 230 9.76 -5.24 -13.17
C GLU A 230 10.54 -6.01 -12.10
N GLU A 231 11.48 -5.36 -11.41
CA GLU A 231 12.27 -5.98 -10.34
C GLU A 231 11.39 -6.36 -9.13
N ILE A 232 10.50 -5.44 -8.73
CA ILE A 232 9.49 -5.70 -7.69
C ILE A 232 8.61 -6.89 -8.13
N ARG A 233 8.08 -6.85 -9.36
CA ARG A 233 7.19 -7.90 -9.88
C ARG A 233 7.81 -9.29 -10.04
N LYS A 234 9.14 -9.42 -10.12
CA LYS A 234 9.81 -10.74 -10.08
C LYS A 234 9.54 -11.52 -8.79
N ALA A 235 9.35 -10.84 -7.66
CA ALA A 235 9.06 -11.49 -6.37
C ALA A 235 7.57 -11.80 -6.16
N SER A 236 6.67 -10.92 -6.60
CA SER A 236 5.22 -11.12 -6.42
C SER A 236 4.57 -12.00 -7.47
N GLY A 237 4.99 -11.87 -8.74
CA GLY A 237 4.23 -12.32 -9.90
C GLY A 237 3.11 -11.33 -10.30
N PRO A 238 2.24 -11.72 -11.26
CA PRO A 238 1.12 -10.91 -11.72
C PRO A 238 -0.03 -10.84 -10.69
N ALA A 239 -0.75 -9.73 -10.68
CA ALA A 239 -1.89 -9.48 -9.80
C ALA A 239 -3.14 -10.22 -10.32
N THR A 240 -3.31 -11.46 -9.86
CA THR A 240 -4.44 -12.35 -10.20
C THR A 240 -5.61 -12.28 -9.21
N SER A 241 -5.48 -11.53 -8.11
CA SER A 241 -6.54 -11.24 -7.13
C SER A 241 -6.65 -9.75 -6.84
N ARG A 242 -7.81 -9.31 -6.31
CA ARG A 242 -7.98 -7.93 -5.82
C ARG A 242 -7.16 -7.64 -4.57
N SER A 243 -6.68 -8.65 -3.86
CA SER A 243 -5.84 -8.53 -2.65
C SER A 243 -4.34 -8.51 -2.93
N ALA A 244 -3.90 -8.74 -4.17
CA ALA A 244 -2.49 -8.94 -4.52
C ALA A 244 -1.52 -7.87 -3.98
N GLU A 245 -1.92 -6.60 -3.97
CA GLU A 245 -1.12 -5.49 -3.40
C GLU A 245 -1.26 -5.35 -1.88
N THR A 246 -2.40 -5.73 -1.29
CA THR A 246 -2.52 -5.81 0.17
C THR A 246 -1.62 -6.91 0.74
N ASN A 247 -1.46 -7.99 -0.02
CA ASN A 247 -0.62 -9.15 0.29
C ASN A 247 0.87 -8.89 0.04
N TYR A 248 1.23 -7.75 -0.58
CA TYR A 248 2.60 -7.26 -0.64
C TYR A 248 3.07 -6.88 0.77
N GLU A 249 4.21 -7.44 1.17
CA GLU A 249 4.83 -7.21 2.48
C GLU A 249 3.90 -7.56 3.65
N ALA A 250 3.22 -8.71 3.55
CA ALA A 250 2.43 -9.28 4.63
C ALA A 250 3.30 -9.48 5.90
N LEU A 251 4.57 -9.83 5.74
CA LEU A 251 5.54 -9.91 6.83
C LEU A 251 5.89 -8.57 7.50
N ASN A 252 5.77 -7.44 6.79
CA ASN A 252 5.97 -6.12 7.40
C ASN A 252 4.74 -5.64 8.19
N LYS A 253 3.53 -6.11 7.82
CA LYS A 253 2.25 -5.74 8.45
C LYS A 253 1.87 -6.65 9.62
N TYR A 254 2.15 -7.93 9.49
CA TYR A 254 1.73 -9.00 10.41
C TYR A 254 2.91 -9.73 11.05
N GLY A 255 4.12 -9.20 10.88
CA GLY A 255 5.35 -9.75 11.44
C GLY A 255 6.19 -8.71 12.17
N ILE A 256 7.01 -9.20 13.10
CA ILE A 256 7.94 -8.42 13.91
C ILE A 256 9.36 -8.91 13.58
N ASP A 257 10.14 -8.13 12.84
CA ASP A 257 11.53 -8.48 12.49
C ASP A 257 12.43 -8.38 13.73
N PHE A 258 12.67 -9.53 14.38
CA PHE A 258 13.54 -9.62 15.55
C PHE A 258 15.00 -9.36 15.17
N THR A 259 15.44 -9.78 13.98
CA THR A 259 16.78 -9.49 13.46
C THR A 259 17.02 -7.98 13.29
N GLU A 260 16.04 -7.23 12.80
CA GLU A 260 16.12 -5.77 12.68
C GLU A 260 16.07 -5.08 14.05
N ARG A 261 15.24 -5.56 14.98
CA ARG A 261 15.23 -5.07 16.37
C ARG A 261 16.57 -5.32 17.08
N ALA A 262 17.18 -6.49 16.87
CA ALA A 262 18.51 -6.83 17.39
C ALA A 262 19.58 -5.88 16.84
N ALA A 263 19.62 -5.68 15.52
CA ALA A 263 20.56 -4.76 14.86
C ALA A 263 20.41 -3.31 15.34
N LYS A 264 19.19 -2.90 15.72
CA LYS A 264 18.89 -1.57 16.31
C LYS A 264 19.13 -1.49 17.82
N GLY A 265 19.61 -2.55 18.48
CA GLY A 265 19.81 -2.60 19.94
C GLY A 265 18.50 -2.48 20.75
N LYS A 266 17.36 -2.89 20.19
CA LYS A 266 16.01 -2.78 20.79
C LYS A 266 15.49 -4.07 21.44
N LEU A 267 16.38 -5.02 21.69
CA LEU A 267 16.08 -6.29 22.36
C LEU A 267 16.88 -6.34 23.66
N ASP A 268 16.25 -6.72 24.76
CA ASP A 268 16.90 -6.87 26.05
C ASP A 268 17.89 -8.07 26.04
N PRO A 269 19.00 -8.00 26.79
CA PRO A 269 19.96 -9.09 26.85
C PRO A 269 19.34 -10.33 27.50
N VAL A 270 19.41 -11.47 26.81
CA VAL A 270 18.80 -12.72 27.30
C VAL A 270 19.74 -13.41 28.28
N ILE A 271 19.28 -13.62 29.51
CA ILE A 271 20.09 -14.20 30.61
C ILE A 271 19.69 -15.65 30.85
N GLY A 272 20.67 -16.55 30.92
CA GLY A 272 20.46 -17.94 31.39
C GLY A 272 19.69 -18.85 30.43
N ARG A 273 19.66 -18.53 29.13
CA ARG A 273 18.99 -19.33 28.07
C ARG A 273 19.93 -19.81 26.96
N ASP A 274 21.24 -19.80 27.23
CA ASP A 274 22.28 -20.04 26.21
C ASP A 274 22.25 -21.44 25.61
N ASP A 275 21.83 -22.44 26.38
CA ASP A 275 21.76 -23.83 25.93
C ASP A 275 20.53 -24.07 25.05
N GLU A 276 19.37 -23.50 25.39
CA GLU A 276 18.16 -23.55 24.57
C GLU A 276 18.35 -22.78 23.26
N ILE A 277 18.97 -21.59 23.30
CA ILE A 277 19.34 -20.80 22.11
C ILE A 277 20.29 -21.60 21.21
N ARG A 278 21.39 -22.13 21.76
CA ARG A 278 22.37 -22.94 21.01
C ARG A 278 21.71 -24.19 20.42
N ARG A 279 20.80 -24.83 21.15
CA ARG A 279 20.08 -26.02 20.69
C ARG A 279 19.10 -25.69 19.56
N ALA A 280 18.36 -24.59 19.63
CA ALA A 280 17.46 -24.14 18.57
C ALA A 280 18.23 -23.81 17.27
N ILE A 281 19.34 -23.08 17.36
CA ILE A 281 20.25 -22.78 16.22
C ILE A 281 20.77 -24.07 15.57
N GLN A 282 21.18 -25.05 16.40
CA GLN A 282 21.63 -26.36 15.91
C GLN A 282 20.52 -27.12 15.17
N ILE A 283 19.26 -26.98 15.59
CA ILE A 283 18.10 -27.63 14.96
C ILE A 283 17.77 -26.97 13.62
N LEU A 284 17.70 -25.64 13.56
CA LEU A 284 17.41 -24.88 12.33
C LEU A 284 18.38 -25.20 11.19
N SER A 285 19.62 -25.55 11.54
CA SER A 285 20.71 -25.89 10.61
C SER A 285 20.67 -27.34 10.09
N ARG A 286 19.69 -28.16 10.51
CA ARG A 286 19.56 -29.56 10.06
C ARG A 286 18.86 -29.67 8.71
N ARG A 287 19.05 -30.82 8.04
CA ARG A 287 18.29 -31.22 6.84
C ARG A 287 16.93 -31.84 7.15
N THR A 288 16.75 -32.41 8.35
CA THR A 288 15.53 -33.10 8.79
C THR A 288 15.23 -32.77 10.25
N LYS A 289 13.94 -32.80 10.65
CA LYS A 289 13.44 -32.28 11.94
C LYS A 289 14.08 -30.93 12.29
N ASN A 290 14.03 -30.00 11.34
CA ASN A 290 14.77 -28.72 11.33
C ASN A 290 13.97 -27.53 11.86
N ASN A 291 12.78 -27.75 12.42
CA ASN A 291 11.96 -26.73 13.05
C ASN A 291 11.99 -26.93 14.58
N PRO A 292 12.66 -26.09 15.38
CA PRO A 292 12.66 -26.23 16.83
C PRO A 292 11.32 -25.82 17.44
N VAL A 293 10.88 -26.57 18.44
CA VAL A 293 9.70 -26.24 19.26
C VAL A 293 10.14 -26.01 20.69
N LEU A 294 9.97 -24.77 21.15
CA LEU A 294 10.24 -24.35 22.52
C LEU A 294 9.06 -24.78 23.39
N ILE A 295 9.30 -25.75 24.29
CA ILE A 295 8.29 -26.29 25.18
C ILE A 295 8.55 -25.78 26.60
N GLY A 296 7.51 -25.24 27.22
CA GLY A 296 7.55 -24.81 28.62
C GLY A 296 6.23 -24.18 29.02
N ASP A 297 6.08 -23.84 30.29
CA ASP A 297 4.86 -23.22 30.80
C ASP A 297 4.59 -21.83 30.17
N PRO A 298 3.35 -21.31 30.24
CA PRO A 298 3.07 -19.93 29.85
C PRO A 298 3.92 -18.93 30.66
N GLY A 299 4.33 -17.82 30.04
CA GLY A 299 5.06 -16.74 30.74
C GLY A 299 6.55 -16.98 31.03
N VAL A 300 7.13 -18.17 30.82
CA VAL A 300 8.54 -18.47 31.14
C VAL A 300 9.60 -17.81 30.22
N GLY A 301 9.19 -16.90 29.34
CA GLY A 301 10.09 -16.19 28.41
C GLY A 301 10.46 -16.96 27.14
N LYS A 302 9.56 -17.80 26.59
CA LYS A 302 9.82 -18.53 25.33
C LYS A 302 10.15 -17.59 24.16
N THR A 303 9.50 -16.42 24.10
CA THR A 303 9.77 -15.36 23.13
C THR A 303 11.19 -14.77 23.28
N ALA A 304 11.71 -14.67 24.50
CA ALA A 304 13.08 -14.18 24.75
C ALA A 304 14.15 -15.12 24.17
N ILE A 305 13.89 -16.43 24.07
CA ILE A 305 14.78 -17.37 23.38
C ILE A 305 14.86 -17.03 21.87
N ALA A 306 13.74 -16.66 21.24
CA ALA A 306 13.74 -16.21 19.84
C ALA A 306 14.48 -14.87 19.66
N GLU A 307 14.26 -13.92 20.56
CA GLU A 307 15.01 -12.64 20.57
C GLU A 307 16.53 -12.87 20.76
N GLY A 308 16.93 -13.83 21.59
CA GLY A 308 18.35 -14.23 21.76
C GLY A 308 18.95 -14.93 20.54
N ILE A 309 18.15 -15.69 19.78
CA ILE A 309 18.58 -16.25 18.48
C ILE A 309 18.83 -15.11 17.49
N ALA A 310 17.94 -14.11 17.40
CA ALA A 310 18.15 -12.93 16.56
C ALA A 310 19.41 -12.13 16.95
N GLN A 311 19.68 -11.94 18.25
CA GLN A 311 20.91 -11.33 18.74
C GLN A 311 22.16 -12.08 18.23
N ARG A 312 22.16 -13.43 18.29
CA ARG A 312 23.29 -14.24 17.78
C ARG A 312 23.41 -14.22 16.26
N MET A 313 22.30 -14.18 15.51
CA MET A 313 22.33 -14.02 14.05
C MET A 313 23.01 -12.71 13.64
N ILE A 314 22.72 -11.60 14.32
CA ILE A 314 23.36 -10.30 14.08
C ILE A 314 24.82 -10.29 14.55
N ALA A 315 25.14 -10.94 15.66
CA ALA A 315 26.52 -11.10 16.14
C ALA A 315 27.39 -12.03 15.26
N GLY A 316 26.77 -12.81 14.37
CA GLY A 316 27.44 -13.81 13.54
C GLY A 316 27.79 -15.13 14.28
N ASP A 317 27.36 -15.31 15.52
CA ASP A 317 27.50 -16.56 16.32
C ASP A 317 26.46 -17.61 15.91
N VAL A 318 26.37 -17.86 14.60
CA VAL A 318 25.47 -18.84 13.98
C VAL A 318 26.14 -19.49 12.76
N PRO A 319 25.72 -20.70 12.34
CA PRO A 319 26.12 -21.28 11.07
C PRO A 319 25.75 -20.37 9.87
N ASP A 320 26.49 -20.48 8.77
CA ASP A 320 26.33 -19.59 7.60
C ASP A 320 24.91 -19.57 7.02
N THR A 321 24.16 -20.67 7.18
CA THR A 321 22.75 -20.80 6.75
C THR A 321 21.74 -19.95 7.54
N LEU A 322 22.21 -19.25 8.58
CA LEU A 322 21.44 -18.34 9.44
C LEU A 322 22.09 -16.95 9.56
N LYS A 323 23.17 -16.68 8.81
CA LYS A 323 23.75 -15.33 8.71
C LYS A 323 22.95 -14.47 7.71
N PRO A 324 23.08 -13.14 7.75
CA PRO A 324 22.51 -12.25 6.72
C PRO A 324 22.84 -12.76 5.30
N PRO A 325 21.87 -12.83 4.37
CA PRO A 325 20.56 -12.16 4.38
C PRO A 325 19.47 -12.81 5.24
N CYS A 326 19.72 -13.93 5.91
CA CYS A 326 18.72 -14.63 6.71
C CYS A 326 18.13 -13.75 7.85
N LYS A 327 16.81 -13.84 8.03
CA LYS A 327 16.03 -13.06 9.01
C LYS A 327 15.23 -13.96 9.95
N LEU A 328 14.98 -13.46 11.17
CA LEU A 328 14.03 -14.06 12.12
C LEU A 328 12.87 -13.10 12.34
N ILE A 329 11.66 -13.50 11.92
CA ILE A 329 10.45 -12.68 11.98
C ILE A 329 9.41 -13.40 12.85
N GLY A 330 8.94 -12.74 13.91
CA GLY A 330 7.83 -13.23 14.74
C GLY A 330 6.49 -12.95 14.10
N LEU A 331 5.55 -13.90 14.13
CA LEU A 331 4.18 -13.73 13.67
C LEU A 331 3.35 -12.99 14.73
N ASP A 332 2.79 -11.83 14.39
CA ASP A 332 1.89 -11.10 15.27
C ASP A 332 0.44 -11.56 15.06
N MET A 333 0.01 -12.47 15.93
CA MET A 333 -1.38 -12.95 15.95
C MET A 333 -2.38 -11.83 16.26
N GLY A 334 -2.01 -10.82 17.04
CA GLY A 334 -2.84 -9.65 17.31
C GLY A 334 -3.08 -8.82 16.05
N ALA A 335 -2.02 -8.53 15.29
CA ALA A 335 -2.12 -7.82 14.01
C ALA A 335 -2.93 -8.58 12.95
N LEU A 336 -2.81 -9.92 12.89
CA LEU A 336 -3.61 -10.75 11.99
C LEU A 336 -5.12 -10.69 12.31
N ILE A 337 -5.47 -10.69 13.60
CA ILE A 337 -6.86 -10.64 14.09
C ILE A 337 -7.43 -9.22 14.02
N ALA A 338 -6.61 -8.19 14.25
CA ALA A 338 -7.04 -6.79 14.28
C ALA A 338 -7.70 -6.37 12.96
N GLY A 339 -8.95 -5.90 13.04
CA GLY A 339 -9.72 -5.46 11.89
C GLY A 339 -10.29 -6.57 10.99
N ALA A 340 -9.95 -7.85 11.21
CA ALA A 340 -10.59 -8.97 10.52
C ALA A 340 -12.02 -9.14 11.06
N LYS A 341 -13.02 -8.76 10.26
CA LYS A 341 -14.44 -8.91 10.60
C LYS A 341 -14.96 -10.31 10.25
N MET A 342 -14.30 -10.97 9.31
CA MET A 342 -14.64 -12.30 8.82
C MET A 342 -13.44 -13.24 8.97
N ARG A 343 -13.69 -14.49 9.37
CA ARG A 343 -12.65 -15.52 9.51
C ARG A 343 -11.79 -15.71 8.24
N GLY A 344 -12.41 -15.60 7.06
CA GLY A 344 -11.69 -15.69 5.79
C GLY A 344 -10.63 -14.60 5.58
N GLU A 345 -10.80 -13.41 6.16
CA GLU A 345 -9.81 -12.33 6.08
C GLU A 345 -8.55 -12.68 6.89
N PHE A 346 -8.72 -13.30 8.06
CA PHE A 346 -7.59 -13.83 8.85
C PHE A 346 -6.85 -14.94 8.08
N GLU A 347 -7.58 -15.89 7.50
CA GLU A 347 -6.99 -16.99 6.73
C GLU A 347 -6.26 -16.48 5.47
N GLU A 348 -6.78 -15.45 4.78
CA GLU A 348 -6.12 -14.80 3.64
C GLU A 348 -4.84 -14.05 4.05
N ARG A 349 -4.88 -13.31 5.16
CA ARG A 349 -3.69 -12.60 5.71
C ARG A 349 -2.60 -13.58 6.10
N LEU A 350 -2.93 -14.62 6.86
CA LEU A 350 -1.98 -15.65 7.27
C LEU A 350 -1.43 -16.42 6.06
N LYS A 351 -2.28 -16.77 5.08
CA LYS A 351 -1.83 -17.37 3.82
C LYS A 351 -0.81 -16.49 3.11
N SER A 352 -1.05 -15.17 3.05
CA SER A 352 -0.13 -14.21 2.43
C SER A 352 1.23 -14.18 3.13
N VAL A 353 1.25 -14.19 4.47
CA VAL A 353 2.49 -14.31 5.25
C VAL A 353 3.23 -15.62 4.94
N LEU A 354 2.53 -16.75 4.91
CA LEU A 354 3.13 -18.06 4.63
C LEU A 354 3.65 -18.16 3.19
N GLU A 355 2.96 -17.56 2.21
CA GLU A 355 3.45 -17.46 0.83
C GLU A 355 4.71 -16.60 0.73
N GLU A 356 4.81 -15.48 1.45
CA GLU A 356 5.99 -14.62 1.48
C GLU A 356 7.20 -15.34 2.11
N VAL A 357 7.01 -16.05 3.23
CA VAL A 357 8.07 -16.88 3.83
C VAL A 357 8.48 -18.02 2.90
N THR A 358 7.52 -18.70 2.26
CA THR A 358 7.80 -19.80 1.31
C THR A 358 8.59 -19.32 0.09
N LYS A 359 8.27 -18.12 -0.43
CA LYS A 359 8.98 -17.49 -1.54
C LYS A 359 10.40 -17.02 -1.19
N SER A 360 10.75 -16.94 0.10
CA SER A 360 12.11 -16.56 0.54
C SER A 360 13.16 -17.67 0.43
N ASP A 361 12.78 -18.86 -0.04
CA ASP A 361 13.67 -20.03 -0.21
C ASP A 361 14.56 -20.35 1.02
N GLY A 362 13.99 -20.16 2.21
CA GLY A 362 14.64 -20.43 3.50
C GLY A 362 15.47 -19.29 4.09
N GLU A 363 15.51 -18.11 3.45
CA GLU A 363 16.08 -16.88 4.03
C GLU A 363 15.27 -16.37 5.23
N ILE A 364 13.95 -16.60 5.29
CA ILE A 364 13.12 -16.16 6.40
C ILE A 364 12.79 -17.33 7.33
N VAL A 365 13.17 -17.17 8.60
CA VAL A 365 12.73 -18.03 9.71
C VAL A 365 11.53 -17.38 10.37
N LEU A 366 10.39 -18.08 10.37
CA LEU A 366 9.18 -17.61 11.04
C LEU A 366 9.15 -18.08 12.50
N PHE A 367 9.01 -17.18 13.47
CA PHE A 367 8.71 -17.53 14.86
C PHE A 367 7.20 -17.47 15.09
N ILE A 368 6.60 -18.57 15.53
CA ILE A 368 5.17 -18.66 15.84
C ILE A 368 5.01 -18.90 17.34
N ASP A 369 4.63 -17.86 18.09
CA ASP A 369 4.19 -18.05 19.48
C ASP A 369 2.82 -18.74 19.51
N GLU A 370 2.52 -19.44 20.61
CA GLU A 370 1.31 -20.25 20.78
C GLU A 370 0.98 -21.12 19.54
N MET A 371 1.97 -21.82 18.97
CA MET A 371 1.88 -22.52 17.68
C MET A 371 0.66 -23.46 17.56
N HIS A 372 0.18 -23.98 18.68
CA HIS A 372 -1.02 -24.80 18.74
C HIS A 372 -2.29 -24.10 18.22
N THR A 373 -2.37 -22.77 18.31
CA THR A 373 -3.51 -21.96 17.82
C THR A 373 -3.68 -22.12 16.30
N VAL A 374 -2.56 -22.08 15.57
CA VAL A 374 -2.51 -22.15 14.10
C VAL A 374 -2.54 -23.60 13.58
N VAL A 375 -2.18 -24.57 14.43
CA VAL A 375 -1.94 -25.98 14.04
C VAL A 375 -3.00 -26.97 14.56
N GLY A 376 -3.65 -26.68 15.68
CA GLY A 376 -4.44 -27.66 16.45
C GLY A 376 -5.95 -27.40 16.54
N ALA A 377 -6.45 -26.32 15.96
CA ALA A 377 -7.78 -25.75 16.21
C ALA A 377 -8.99 -26.51 15.62
N GLY A 378 -8.85 -27.75 15.14
CA GLY A 378 -9.90 -28.50 14.43
C GLY A 378 -10.99 -29.17 15.28
N ALA A 379 -11.20 -28.76 16.54
CA ALA A 379 -12.08 -29.48 17.50
C ALA A 379 -12.93 -28.57 18.41
N SER A 380 -13.11 -27.30 18.07
CA SER A 380 -13.97 -26.37 18.83
C SER A 380 -14.64 -25.38 17.87
N GLU A 381 -15.94 -25.11 18.06
CA GLU A 381 -16.80 -24.30 17.17
C GLU A 381 -16.48 -22.78 17.17
N GLY A 382 -15.21 -22.41 17.37
CA GLY A 382 -14.74 -21.02 17.38
C GLY A 382 -13.24 -20.83 17.18
N SER A 383 -12.45 -21.91 17.10
CA SER A 383 -10.99 -21.79 16.97
C SER A 383 -10.54 -21.63 15.51
N MET A 384 -9.51 -20.81 15.31
CA MET A 384 -8.93 -20.45 14.01
C MET A 384 -8.11 -21.61 13.41
N ASP A 385 -8.78 -22.55 12.75
CA ASP A 385 -8.12 -23.69 12.11
C ASP A 385 -7.46 -23.30 10.77
N ALA A 386 -6.22 -22.82 10.88
CA ALA A 386 -5.30 -22.60 9.77
C ALA A 386 -4.37 -23.80 9.52
N SER A 387 -4.65 -24.96 10.12
CA SER A 387 -3.74 -26.12 10.02
C SER A 387 -3.60 -26.63 8.57
N ASN A 388 -4.63 -26.45 7.76
CA ASN A 388 -4.63 -26.72 6.32
C ASN A 388 -3.69 -25.82 5.51
N LEU A 389 -3.33 -24.63 6.01
CA LEU A 389 -2.36 -23.72 5.38
C LEU A 389 -0.92 -24.07 5.77
N LEU A 390 -0.68 -24.38 7.05
CA LEU A 390 0.65 -24.72 7.56
C LEU A 390 1.12 -26.13 7.16
N LYS A 391 0.26 -27.14 7.25
CA LYS A 391 0.65 -28.54 7.03
C LYS A 391 1.30 -28.78 5.66
N PRO A 392 0.82 -28.25 4.52
CA PRO A 392 1.45 -28.46 3.23
C PRO A 392 2.86 -27.86 3.13
N ALA A 393 3.06 -26.62 3.60
CA ALA A 393 4.37 -25.95 3.53
C ALA A 393 5.41 -26.62 4.44
N LEU A 394 5.01 -27.01 5.65
CA LEU A 394 5.83 -27.81 6.57
C LEU A 394 6.11 -29.21 5.99
N ALA A 395 5.11 -29.88 5.41
CA ALA A 395 5.25 -31.23 4.86
C ALA A 395 6.18 -31.27 3.64
N ARG A 396 6.20 -30.23 2.80
CA ARG A 396 7.19 -30.07 1.72
C ARG A 396 8.56 -29.65 2.25
N GLY A 397 8.60 -28.89 3.35
CA GLY A 397 9.84 -28.39 3.97
C GLY A 397 10.26 -27.02 3.45
N GLU A 398 9.34 -26.33 2.78
CA GLU A 398 9.49 -24.96 2.25
C GLU A 398 9.40 -23.91 3.37
N LEU A 399 8.64 -24.22 4.44
CA LEU A 399 8.55 -23.37 5.63
C LEU A 399 9.59 -23.80 6.67
N ARG A 400 10.50 -22.89 7.01
CA ARG A 400 11.38 -22.98 8.19
C ARG A 400 10.78 -22.12 9.31
N CYS A 401 10.47 -22.73 10.44
CA CYS A 401 9.94 -22.03 11.60
C CYS A 401 10.53 -22.48 12.93
N ILE A 402 10.49 -21.56 13.88
CA ILE A 402 10.54 -21.81 15.33
C ILE A 402 9.10 -21.69 15.82
N GLY A 403 8.70 -22.42 16.85
CA GLY A 403 7.53 -21.97 17.60
C GLY A 403 7.51 -22.39 19.05
N ALA A 404 6.62 -21.75 19.80
CA ALA A 404 6.49 -21.89 21.23
C ALA A 404 5.12 -22.46 21.59
N THR A 405 5.07 -23.33 22.60
CA THR A 405 3.83 -24.01 23.03
C THR A 405 3.99 -24.57 24.45
N THR A 406 2.90 -25.03 25.09
CA THR A 406 2.99 -25.80 26.33
C THR A 406 3.17 -27.29 26.07
N ILE A 407 3.65 -28.04 27.08
CA ILE A 407 3.85 -29.49 26.97
C ILE A 407 2.54 -30.25 26.69
N ASN A 408 1.41 -29.75 27.20
CA ASN A 408 0.09 -30.35 27.01
C ASN A 408 -0.43 -30.12 25.59
N GLU A 409 -0.25 -28.92 25.04
CA GLU A 409 -0.59 -28.59 23.66
C GLU A 409 0.28 -29.36 22.66
N TYR A 410 1.59 -29.45 22.90
CA TYR A 410 2.50 -30.25 22.05
C TYR A 410 2.01 -31.69 21.93
N ARG A 411 1.76 -32.35 23.06
CA ARG A 411 1.25 -33.73 23.15
C ARG A 411 -0.12 -33.90 22.48
N LYS A 412 -0.98 -32.87 22.55
CA LYS A 412 -2.34 -32.92 22.00
C LYS A 412 -2.38 -32.72 20.49
N PHE A 413 -1.58 -31.79 19.96
CA PHE A 413 -1.75 -31.27 18.59
C PHE A 413 -0.56 -31.52 17.65
N ILE A 414 0.67 -31.66 18.16
CA ILE A 414 1.88 -31.82 17.33
C ILE A 414 2.35 -33.28 17.35
N GLU A 415 2.47 -33.87 18.54
CA GLU A 415 3.02 -35.22 18.74
C GLU A 415 2.15 -36.33 18.12
N LYS A 416 0.83 -36.12 18.06
CA LYS A 416 -0.11 -37.08 17.46
C LYS A 416 -0.15 -37.03 15.93
N ASP A 417 0.32 -35.95 15.31
CA ASP A 417 0.30 -35.80 13.86
C ASP A 417 1.67 -36.21 13.27
N LYS A 418 1.70 -37.40 12.65
CA LYS A 418 2.91 -37.97 12.04
C LYS A 418 3.53 -37.08 10.94
N ALA A 419 2.80 -36.15 10.33
CA ALA A 419 3.38 -35.23 9.36
C ALA A 419 4.18 -34.11 10.04
N LEU A 420 3.64 -33.57 11.15
CA LEU A 420 4.26 -32.49 11.94
C LEU A 420 5.42 -33.03 12.79
N GLU A 421 5.24 -34.17 13.44
CA GLU A 421 6.24 -34.85 14.29
C GLU A 421 7.55 -35.18 13.53
N ARG A 422 7.49 -35.32 12.19
CA ARG A 422 8.65 -35.50 11.30
C ARG A 422 9.38 -34.21 10.92
N ARG A 423 8.78 -33.04 11.17
CA ARG A 423 9.32 -31.72 10.83
C ARG A 423 9.80 -30.94 12.04
N PHE A 424 9.20 -31.21 13.21
CA PHE A 424 9.53 -30.56 14.47
C PHE A 424 10.52 -31.35 15.34
N GLN A 425 11.28 -30.61 16.15
CA GLN A 425 12.17 -31.15 17.18
C GLN A 425 12.00 -30.36 18.48
N GLN A 426 11.74 -31.05 19.59
CA GLN A 426 11.58 -30.42 20.90
C GLN A 426 12.89 -29.79 21.41
N VAL A 427 12.73 -28.65 22.08
CA VAL A 427 13.68 -27.98 22.97
C VAL A 427 12.95 -27.75 24.30
N MET A 428 13.58 -28.11 25.41
CA MET A 428 13.07 -28.04 26.78
C MET A 428 14.16 -27.45 27.67
#